data_AF-A0A6M0AJ59-F1
#
_entry.id   AF-A0A6M0AJ59-F1
#
_cell.length_a   1.000
_cell.length_b   1.000
_cell.length_c   1.000
_cell.angle_alpha   90.00
_cell.angle_beta   90.00
_cell.angle_gamma   90.00
#
_symmetry.space_group_name_H-M   'P 1'
#
loop_
_entity.id
_entity.type
_entity.pdbx_description
1 polymer ?
#
loop_
_entity_poly.entity_id
_entity_poly.type
_entity_poly.pdbx_seq_one_letter_code
_entity_poly.pdbx_strand_id
1 'polypeptide(L)'
;PAERLLIGQLMDLTDYLSGTESKNWLKLASSVSNAFEQFYRSCRIWGEVKHQTPRLAQARLGLVGVTQVVLRSLLEEQLGVPAPGEL
;
A
#
# COMPACT_ATOMS: atom_id res chain seq x y z
N PRO A 1 -10.36 6.92 7.89
CA PRO A 1 -11.22 6.52 6.74
C PRO A 1 -10.41 5.79 5.66
N ALA A 2 -9.58 6.48 4.86
CA ALA A 2 -8.78 5.85 3.81
C ALA A 2 -7.46 5.21 4.32
N GLU A 3 -6.74 5.87 5.24
CA GLU A 3 -5.52 5.32 5.86
C GLU A 3 -5.78 3.97 6.55
N ARG A 4 -6.84 3.88 7.34
CA ARG A 4 -7.22 2.64 8.04
C ARG A 4 -7.63 1.53 7.08
N LEU A 5 -8.26 1.88 5.96
CA LEU A 5 -8.64 0.91 4.94
C LEU A 5 -7.40 0.34 4.26
N LEU A 6 -6.43 1.19 3.89
CA LEU A 6 -5.16 0.75 3.33
C LEU A 6 -4.37 -0.12 4.34
N ILE A 7 -4.30 0.29 5.61
CA ILE A 7 -3.65 -0.51 6.66
C ILE A 7 -4.32 -1.88 6.81
N GLY A 8 -5.66 -1.93 6.82
CA GLY A 8 -6.40 -3.19 6.88
C GLY A 8 -6.08 -4.10 5.69
N GLN A 9 -6.11 -3.56 4.47
CA GLN A 9 -5.76 -4.32 3.26
C GLN A 9 -4.32 -4.83 3.27
N LEU A 10 -3.37 -4.06 3.83
CA LEU A 10 -1.99 -4.51 3.99
C LEU A 10 -1.87 -5.65 5.02
N MET A 11 -2.59 -5.56 6.14
CA MET A 11 -2.62 -6.62 7.16
C MET A 11 -3.26 -7.91 6.62
N ASP A 12 -4.41 -7.77 5.95
CA ASP A 12 -5.07 -8.89 5.28
C ASP A 12 -4.11 -9.56 4.29
N LEU A 13 -3.37 -8.76 3.51
CA LEU A 13 -2.39 -9.30 2.56
C LEU A 13 -1.26 -10.07 3.24
N THR A 14 -0.73 -9.59 4.36
CA THR A 14 0.31 -10.32 5.12
C THR A 14 -0.20 -11.63 5.70
N ASP A 15 -1.45 -11.66 6.16
CA ASP A 15 -2.10 -12.89 6.63
C ASP A 15 -2.32 -13.86 5.46
N TYR A 16 -2.73 -13.33 4.30
CA TYR A 16 -2.84 -14.11 3.07
C TYR A 16 -1.49 -14.65 2.59
N LEU A 17 -0.38 -13.93 2.70
CA LEU A 17 0.93 -14.47 2.33
C LEU A 17 1.31 -15.71 3.17
N SER A 18 0.81 -15.80 4.40
CA SER A 18 1.10 -16.89 5.33
C SER A 18 0.23 -18.14 5.13
N GLY A 19 -0.91 -18.02 4.43
CA GLY A 19 -1.84 -19.13 4.22
C GLY A 19 -1.46 -20.06 3.06
N THR A 20 -1.90 -21.32 3.10
CA THR A 20 -1.59 -22.35 2.08
C THR A 20 -2.59 -22.42 0.92
N GLU A 21 -3.66 -21.63 0.95
CA GLU A 21 -4.70 -21.66 -0.08
C GLU A 21 -4.23 -21.04 -1.40
N SER A 22 -4.80 -21.51 -2.51
CA SER A 22 -4.63 -20.94 -3.84
C SER A 22 -5.29 -19.57 -3.91
N LYS A 23 -4.48 -18.52 -3.99
CA LYS A 23 -4.96 -17.13 -3.92
C LYS A 23 -4.99 -16.47 -5.28
N ASN A 24 -6.02 -15.67 -5.50
CA ASN A 24 -6.08 -14.78 -6.66
C ASN A 24 -5.24 -13.53 -6.37
N TRP A 25 -3.92 -13.67 -6.55
CA TRP A 25 -2.94 -12.59 -6.32
C TRP A 25 -3.24 -11.33 -7.11
N LEU A 26 -3.78 -11.46 -8.33
CA LEU A 26 -4.18 -10.32 -9.16
C LEU A 26 -5.31 -9.50 -8.52
N LYS A 27 -6.32 -10.20 -7.96
CA LYS A 27 -7.43 -9.54 -7.25
C LYS A 27 -6.93 -8.83 -5.99
N LEU A 28 -6.01 -9.47 -5.25
CA LEU A 28 -5.42 -8.88 -4.05
C LEU A 28 -4.57 -7.64 -4.40
N ALA A 29 -3.72 -7.72 -5.42
CA ALA A 29 -2.93 -6.60 -5.93
C ALA A 29 -3.84 -5.42 -6.31
N SER A 30 -4.89 -5.70 -7.09
CA SER A 30 -5.83 -4.67 -7.55
C SER A 30 -6.56 -4.00 -6.38
N SER A 31 -6.93 -4.76 -5.35
CA SER A 31 -7.58 -4.24 -4.15
C SER A 31 -6.66 -3.30 -3.37
N VAL A 32 -5.40 -3.71 -3.13
CA VAL A 32 -4.39 -2.88 -2.46
C VAL A 32 -4.08 -1.62 -3.27
N SER A 33 -3.94 -1.74 -4.60
CA SER A 33 -3.70 -0.59 -5.48
C SER A 33 -4.85 0.42 -5.44
N ASN A 34 -6.11 -0.04 -5.46
CA ASN A 34 -7.28 0.84 -5.37
C ASN A 34 -7.37 1.53 -3.99
N ALA A 35 -7.10 0.79 -2.91
CA ALA A 35 -7.01 1.34 -1.56
C ALA A 35 -5.90 2.40 -1.45
N PHE A 36 -4.74 2.14 -2.08
CA PHE A 36 -3.63 3.08 -2.13
C PHE A 36 -3.97 4.34 -2.90
N GLU A 37 -4.61 4.22 -4.06
CA GLU A 37 -5.03 5.36 -4.87
C GLU A 37 -6.04 6.24 -4.09
N GLN A 38 -6.99 5.60 -3.39
CA GLN A 38 -7.95 6.30 -2.55
C GLN A 38 -7.26 7.01 -1.37
N PHE A 39 -6.27 6.37 -0.74
CA PHE A 39 -5.44 7.02 0.28
C PHE A 39 -4.67 8.22 -0.30
N TYR A 40 -3.95 8.04 -1.40
CA TYR A 40 -3.08 9.06 -1.98
C TYR A 40 -3.86 10.29 -2.45
N ARG A 41 -5.05 10.10 -3.05
CA ARG A 41 -5.90 11.22 -3.46
C ARG A 41 -6.52 11.98 -2.28
N SER A 42 -6.84 11.28 -1.19
CA SER A 42 -7.66 11.84 -0.09
C SER A 42 -6.81 12.38 1.06
N CYS A 43 -5.59 11.87 1.22
CA CYS A 43 -4.73 12.18 2.35
C CYS A 43 -3.55 13.04 1.88
N ARG A 44 -3.67 14.37 2.04
CA ARG A 44 -2.56 15.29 1.75
C ARG A 44 -1.32 14.93 2.59
N ILE A 45 -0.23 14.62 1.92
CA ILE A 45 1.08 14.37 2.53
C ILE A 45 1.90 15.66 2.53
N TRP A 46 1.80 16.42 1.45
CA TRP A 46 2.54 17.65 1.20
C TRP A 46 1.70 18.91 1.44
N GLY A 47 2.33 20.09 1.33
CA GLY A 47 1.66 21.39 1.52
C GLY A 47 1.54 21.78 3.00
N GLU A 48 0.35 22.21 3.41
CA GLU A 48 0.05 22.68 4.78
C GLU A 48 0.27 21.59 5.84
N VAL A 49 0.01 20.32 5.50
CA VAL A 49 0.19 19.18 6.43
C VAL A 49 1.65 19.04 6.85
N LYS A 50 2.60 19.22 5.92
CA LYS A 50 4.04 19.14 6.24
C LYS A 50 4.47 20.24 7.22
N HIS A 51 3.88 21.43 7.13
CA HIS A 51 4.27 22.59 7.94
C HIS A 51 3.56 22.64 9.28
N GLN A 52 2.27 22.27 9.32
CA GLN A 52 1.44 22.37 10.53
C GLN A 52 1.40 21.06 11.33
N THR A 53 1.51 19.90 10.66
CA THR A 53 1.43 18.57 11.30
C THR A 53 2.48 17.61 10.74
N PRO A 54 3.79 17.90 10.91
CA PRO A 54 4.88 17.14 10.28
C PRO A 54 4.88 15.65 10.65
N ARG A 55 4.47 15.29 11.87
CA ARG A 55 4.36 13.88 12.31
C ARG A 55 3.32 13.11 11.50
N LEU A 56 2.20 13.75 11.12
CA LEU A 56 1.16 13.13 10.29
C LEU A 56 1.65 12.93 8.85
N ALA A 57 2.36 13.92 8.29
CA ALA A 57 2.99 13.79 6.99
C ALA A 57 4.01 12.65 6.96
N GLN A 58 4.84 12.52 8.01
CA GLN A 58 5.81 11.44 8.14
C GLN A 58 5.13 10.07 8.24
N ALA A 59 4.06 9.94 9.02
CA ALA A 59 3.30 8.68 9.12
C ALA A 59 2.69 8.27 7.77
N ARG A 60 2.16 9.22 7.00
CA ARG A 60 1.63 8.99 5.65
C ARG A 60 2.71 8.57 4.66
N LEU A 61 3.88 9.20 4.71
CA LEU A 61 5.04 8.79 3.90
C LEU A 61 5.50 7.37 4.26
N GLY A 62 5.51 7.02 5.55
CA GLY A 62 5.77 5.66 5.99
C GLY A 62 4.78 4.67 5.37
N LEU A 63 3.48 5.02 5.37
CA LEU A 63 2.45 4.18 4.75
C LEU A 63 2.62 4.02 3.24
N VAL A 64 3.07 5.06 2.53
CA VAL A 64 3.47 4.95 1.10
C VAL A 64 4.61 3.96 0.92
N GLY A 65 5.68 4.09 1.71
CA GLY A 65 6.84 3.20 1.62
C GLY A 65 6.49 1.74 1.88
N VAL A 66 5.70 1.47 2.94
CA VAL A 66 5.22 0.10 3.24
C VAL A 66 4.40 -0.45 2.07
N THR A 67 3.48 0.35 1.52
CA THR A 67 2.65 -0.10 0.39
C THR A 67 3.48 -0.43 -0.85
N GLN A 68 4.51 0.36 -1.15
CA GLN A 68 5.43 0.09 -2.26
C GLN A 68 6.19 -1.23 -2.08
N VAL A 69 6.74 -1.48 -0.89
CA VAL A 69 7.46 -2.74 -0.59
C VAL A 69 6.53 -3.94 -0.76
N VAL A 70 5.31 -3.83 -0.23
CA VAL A 70 4.32 -4.92 -0.30
C VAL A 70 3.88 -5.19 -1.74
N LEU A 71 3.55 -4.15 -2.51
CA LEU A 71 3.19 -4.30 -3.93
C LEU A 71 4.34 -4.85 -4.76
N ARG A 72 5.58 -4.44 -4.46
CA ARG A 72 6.78 -4.97 -5.10
C ARG A 72 6.94 -6.48 -4.86
N SER A 73 6.87 -6.93 -3.60
CA SER A 73 6.92 -8.36 -3.30
C SER A 73 5.79 -9.13 -3.98
N LEU A 74 4.58 -8.58 -4.03
CA LEU A 74 3.46 -9.23 -4.72
C LEU A 74 3.73 -9.38 -6.22
N LEU A 75 4.21 -8.32 -6.88
CA LEU A 75 4.55 -8.34 -8.30
C LEU A 75 5.69 -9.33 -8.60
N GLU A 76 6.80 -9.22 -7.87
CA GLU A 76 8.02 -9.99 -8.15
C GLU A 76 7.88 -11.46 -7.72
N GLU A 77 7.34 -11.72 -6.52
CA GLU A 77 7.32 -13.07 -5.93
C GLU A 77 6.07 -13.88 -6.32
N GLN A 78 4.90 -13.23 -6.43
CA GLN A 78 3.62 -13.94 -6.65
C GLN A 78 3.15 -13.88 -8.10
N LEU A 79 3.36 -12.74 -8.78
CA LEU A 79 2.94 -12.55 -10.17
C LEU A 79 4.09 -12.78 -11.18
N GLY A 80 5.34 -12.86 -10.72
CA GLY A 80 6.51 -13.05 -11.56
C GLY A 80 6.80 -11.89 -12.51
N VAL A 81 6.30 -10.69 -12.18
CA VAL A 81 6.48 -9.47 -12.96
C VAL A 81 7.47 -8.55 -12.24
N PRO A 82 8.50 -8.02 -12.91
CA PRO A 82 9.41 -7.07 -12.28
C PRO A 82 8.67 -5.81 -11.86
N ALA A 83 8.83 -5.39 -10.61
CA ALA A 83 8.23 -4.15 -10.15
C ALA A 83 8.97 -2.95 -10.77
N PRO A 84 8.25 -1.90 -11.20
CA PRO A 84 8.88 -0.68 -11.69
C PRO A 84 9.69 -0.02 -10.56
N GLY A 85 10.95 0.32 -10.85
CA GLY A 85 11.87 0.92 -9.87
C GLY A 85 11.60 2.40 -9.60
N GLU A 86 10.90 3.09 -10.49
CA GLU A 86 10.56 4.52 -10.38
C GLU A 86 9.12 4.76 -10.88
N LEU A 87 8.49 5.79 -10.31
CA LEU A 87 7.24 6.39 -10.78
C LEU A 87 7.57 7.65 -11.59
#